data_AF-A0AA36HSE9-F1
#
_entry.id   AF-A0AA36HSE9-F1
#
_cell.length_a   1.000
_cell.length_b   1.000
_cell.length_c   1.000
_cell.angle_alpha   90.00
_cell.angle_beta   90.00
_cell.angle_gamma   90.00
#
_symmetry.space_group_name_H-M   'P 1'
#
loop_
_entity.id
_entity.type
_entity.pdbx_description
1 polymer ?
#
loop_
_entity_poly.entity_id
_entity_poly.type
_entity_poly.pdbx_seq_one_letter_code
_entity_poly.pdbx_strand_id
1 'polypeptide(L)'
;MPRRTPEMDRVAHFLQECGLSQYTEAIRRAGFDDMETLQDIEDSHLKALGFLPGHIIKIKKRLQSYAGPQAIAASAYAAHASNASAHAAAPAYPTTRARPVLQGLSGRSPASSLTPKPKASPMAPMTPMAPQMTGCVPSDTIDAVQQSWRLIEPRVGPVAQSFYRNFFSLAPGSKVLFPMAVRNRWRDWSCLQDEMEDDFENSSALVVLWSKVVYAVGGAVAGLRNPGKLVRELHALGMRHVAYGTTEELYAVAGKALLMALASHLGPRFTPEVEAAWVNVYDFISSSAICGLQTARQTEDAVKTRLESMQVADPSKTLLVSRSRLPRDPVKSSWDSSRLGQVPSCSTIFTVQQSWAAVKELGTAHLGDMLYKHFLKLEPDTKSLFPLSVRRRYCDRTCEEDPENLEGSGMRNLFAKVVEAVGMAVAGLRNIATLVSELNALGMRHVNYNVREELFASVGEALALTLQDSMGALTEEVKEAWASSYEFFTACMISGLRFAHEKQLLLNQLQKHSSPDTDSVKNWSTSTRCSEDTTPHGRALSIEEA
;
A
#
# COMPACT_ATOMS: atom_id res chain seq x y z
N MET A 1 18.46 -9.82 -39.26
CA MET A 1 18.02 -10.60 -38.08
C MET A 1 19.27 -11.23 -37.46
N PRO A 2 19.76 -10.79 -36.30
CA PRO A 2 20.91 -11.43 -35.67
C PRO A 2 20.52 -12.85 -35.23
N ARG A 3 21.39 -13.84 -35.50
CA ARG A 3 21.18 -15.26 -35.20
C ARG A 3 21.08 -15.47 -33.69
N ARG A 4 20.11 -16.25 -33.22
CA ARG A 4 20.03 -16.70 -31.81
C ARG A 4 21.24 -17.56 -31.49
N THR A 5 21.95 -17.25 -30.41
CA THR A 5 23.01 -18.10 -29.89
C THR A 5 22.40 -19.19 -28.99
N PRO A 6 22.97 -20.41 -28.95
CA PRO A 6 22.48 -21.48 -28.07
C PRO A 6 22.52 -21.12 -26.58
N GLU A 7 23.42 -20.21 -26.18
CA GLU A 7 23.52 -19.70 -24.81
C GLU A 7 22.42 -18.70 -24.46
N MET A 8 21.93 -17.95 -25.46
CA MET A 8 20.78 -17.08 -25.25
C MET A 8 19.51 -17.84 -24.93
N ASP A 9 19.32 -18.98 -25.59
CA ASP A 9 18.19 -19.85 -25.30
C ASP A 9 18.29 -20.42 -23.87
N ARG A 10 19.49 -20.57 -23.31
CA ARG A 10 19.69 -20.97 -21.90
C ARG A 10 19.33 -19.86 -20.91
N VAL A 11 19.75 -18.63 -21.17
CA VAL A 11 19.38 -17.46 -20.34
C VAL A 11 17.87 -17.23 -20.38
N ALA A 12 17.27 -17.29 -21.58
CA ALA A 12 15.82 -17.18 -21.75
C ALA A 12 15.07 -18.29 -20.99
N HIS A 13 15.55 -19.54 -21.07
CA HIS A 13 14.98 -20.66 -20.33
C HIS A 13 15.13 -20.48 -18.81
N PHE A 14 16.30 -20.04 -18.33
CA PHE A 14 16.53 -19.74 -16.91
C PHE A 14 15.59 -18.65 -16.38
N LEU A 15 15.44 -17.54 -17.13
CA LEU A 15 14.50 -16.48 -16.78
C LEU A 15 13.05 -16.97 -16.80
N GLN A 16 12.70 -17.85 -17.74
CA GLN A 16 11.39 -18.48 -17.80
C GLN A 16 11.12 -19.39 -16.59
N GLU A 17 12.09 -20.21 -16.17
CA GLU A 17 12.00 -21.04 -14.95
C GLU A 17 11.89 -20.20 -13.67
N CYS A 18 12.41 -18.98 -13.70
CA CYS A 18 12.29 -18.01 -12.61
C CYS A 18 10.99 -17.19 -12.69
N GLY A 19 10.12 -17.39 -13.70
CA GLY A 19 8.92 -16.59 -13.91
C GLY A 19 9.22 -15.12 -14.22
N LEU A 20 10.38 -14.85 -14.82
CA LEU A 20 10.93 -13.54 -15.16
C LEU A 20 11.14 -13.38 -16.67
N SER A 21 10.44 -14.18 -17.48
CA SER A 21 10.55 -14.18 -18.95
C SER A 21 10.30 -12.81 -19.60
N GLN A 22 9.52 -11.94 -18.95
CA GLN A 22 9.29 -10.55 -19.36
C GLN A 22 10.58 -9.71 -19.47
N TYR A 23 11.64 -10.09 -18.75
CA TYR A 23 12.92 -9.38 -18.78
C TYR A 23 13.91 -9.93 -19.80
N THR A 24 13.57 -11.04 -20.49
CA THR A 24 14.47 -11.72 -21.45
C THR A 24 14.99 -10.77 -22.52
N GLU A 25 14.11 -9.94 -23.09
CA GLU A 25 14.49 -8.99 -24.13
C GLU A 25 15.37 -7.84 -23.60
N ALA A 26 15.17 -7.43 -22.34
CA ALA A 26 15.98 -6.40 -21.70
C ALA A 26 17.39 -6.91 -21.40
N ILE A 27 17.49 -8.11 -20.82
CA ILE A 27 18.74 -8.84 -20.55
C ILE A 27 19.53 -9.05 -21.85
N ARG A 28 18.85 -9.47 -22.92
CA ARG A 28 19.42 -9.63 -24.26
C ARG A 28 19.98 -8.33 -24.83
N ARG A 29 19.21 -7.23 -24.76
CA ARG A 29 19.66 -5.93 -25.28
C ARG A 29 20.86 -5.36 -24.53
N ALA A 30 21.02 -5.75 -23.27
CA ALA A 30 22.11 -5.31 -22.43
C ALA A 30 23.37 -6.19 -22.54
N GLY A 31 23.35 -7.24 -23.36
CA GLY A 31 24.52 -8.11 -23.59
C GLY A 31 24.81 -9.07 -22.45
N PHE A 32 23.81 -9.39 -21.61
CA PHE A 32 23.90 -10.49 -20.64
C PHE A 32 23.37 -11.76 -21.31
N ASP A 33 24.05 -12.19 -22.37
CA ASP A 33 23.55 -13.18 -23.31
C ASP A 33 23.97 -14.64 -23.03
N ASP A 34 24.67 -14.85 -21.93
CA ASP A 34 25.10 -16.14 -21.42
C ASP A 34 24.97 -16.22 -19.87
N MET A 35 25.10 -17.41 -19.30
CA MET A 35 24.88 -17.63 -17.87
C MET A 35 26.06 -17.18 -16.98
N GLU A 36 27.25 -16.95 -17.55
CA GLU A 36 28.43 -16.46 -16.83
C GLU A 36 28.29 -14.95 -16.62
N THR A 37 28.00 -14.20 -17.70
CA THR A 37 27.73 -12.77 -17.62
C THR A 37 26.49 -12.46 -16.78
N LEU A 38 25.47 -13.32 -16.84
CA LEU A 38 24.28 -13.19 -15.99
C LEU A 38 24.55 -13.48 -14.51
N GLN A 39 25.54 -14.30 -14.15
CA GLN A 39 25.90 -14.51 -12.74
C GLN A 39 26.59 -13.29 -12.13
N ASP A 40 27.39 -12.60 -12.93
CA ASP A 40 28.11 -11.39 -12.55
C ASP A 40 27.22 -10.13 -12.62
N ILE A 41 25.96 -10.27 -13.04
CA ILE A 41 25.04 -9.14 -13.15
C ILE A 41 24.79 -8.51 -11.77
N GLU A 42 25.17 -7.25 -11.59
CA GLU A 42 24.94 -6.52 -10.35
C GLU A 42 23.47 -6.10 -10.17
N ASP A 43 23.08 -5.81 -8.93
CA ASP A 43 21.74 -5.27 -8.62
C ASP A 43 21.47 -3.94 -9.37
N SER A 44 22.52 -3.13 -9.56
CA SER A 44 22.51 -1.87 -10.32
C SER A 44 22.12 -2.11 -11.79
N HIS A 45 22.74 -3.10 -12.44
CA HIS A 45 22.41 -3.51 -13.80
C HIS A 45 20.97 -4.01 -13.91
N LEU A 46 20.52 -4.89 -13.01
CA LEU A 46 19.14 -5.37 -13.00
C LEU A 46 18.12 -4.23 -12.84
N LYS A 47 18.40 -3.23 -12.00
CA LYS A 47 17.54 -2.03 -11.86
C LYS A 47 17.49 -1.21 -13.14
N ALA A 48 18.62 -0.99 -13.79
CA ALA A 48 18.70 -0.27 -15.06
C ALA A 48 17.90 -0.97 -16.17
N LEU A 49 17.79 -2.31 -16.10
CA LEU A 49 16.96 -3.12 -17.00
C LEU A 49 15.47 -3.18 -16.60
N GLY A 50 15.07 -2.42 -15.57
CA GLY A 50 13.68 -2.30 -15.13
C GLY A 50 13.20 -3.44 -14.22
N PHE A 51 14.11 -4.23 -13.63
CA PHE A 51 13.70 -5.23 -12.64
C PHE A 51 13.13 -4.55 -11.39
N LEU A 52 11.95 -4.99 -10.98
CA LEU A 52 11.38 -4.58 -9.69
C LEU A 52 12.25 -5.12 -8.54
N PRO A 53 12.36 -4.43 -7.39
CA PRO A 53 13.23 -4.86 -6.28
C PRO A 53 13.00 -6.31 -5.83
N GLY A 54 11.77 -6.78 -5.88
CA GLY A 54 11.42 -8.17 -5.60
C GLY A 54 11.94 -9.16 -6.64
N HIS A 55 11.90 -8.79 -7.92
CA HIS A 55 12.45 -9.60 -9.03
C HIS A 55 13.98 -9.69 -8.96
N ILE A 56 14.65 -8.64 -8.49
CA ILE A 56 16.11 -8.63 -8.25
C ILE A 56 16.49 -9.64 -7.18
N ILE A 57 15.80 -9.62 -6.04
CA ILE A 57 16.02 -10.58 -4.95
C ILE A 57 15.82 -12.01 -5.48
N LYS A 58 14.75 -12.22 -6.25
CA LYS A 58 14.40 -13.52 -6.82
C LYS A 58 15.46 -14.06 -7.79
N ILE A 59 15.89 -13.25 -8.77
CA ILE A 59 16.90 -13.67 -9.76
C ILE A 59 18.26 -13.87 -9.09
N LYS A 60 18.68 -13.00 -8.15
CA LYS A 60 19.94 -13.16 -7.42
C LYS A 60 19.99 -14.45 -6.62
N LYS A 61 18.92 -14.80 -5.91
CA LYS A 61 18.86 -16.05 -5.14
C LYS A 61 18.86 -17.29 -6.05
N ARG A 62 18.22 -17.21 -7.23
CA ARG A 62 18.24 -18.27 -8.24
C ARG A 62 19.62 -18.44 -8.89
N LEU A 63 20.32 -17.34 -9.19
CA LEU A 63 21.68 -17.35 -9.71
C LEU A 63 22.67 -17.93 -8.70
N GLN A 64 22.53 -17.60 -7.41
CA GLN A 64 23.31 -18.20 -6.33
C GLN A 64 23.12 -19.73 -6.23
N SER A 65 21.91 -20.22 -6.52
CA SER A 65 21.61 -21.66 -6.53
C SER A 65 22.11 -22.34 -7.81
N TYR A 66 22.24 -21.59 -8.91
CA TYR A 66 22.72 -22.05 -10.20
C TYR A 66 24.25 -22.23 -10.24
N ALA A 67 25.01 -21.41 -9.49
CA ALA A 67 26.47 -21.46 -9.40
C ALA A 67 27.07 -22.72 -8.74
N GLY A 68 26.23 -23.64 -8.23
CA GLY A 68 26.64 -24.91 -7.64
C GLY A 68 27.37 -24.80 -6.28
N PRO A 69 27.64 -25.94 -5.61
CA PRO A 69 28.22 -25.96 -4.25
C PRO A 69 29.65 -25.40 -4.14
N GLN A 70 30.36 -25.20 -5.26
CA GLN A 70 31.74 -24.73 -5.28
C GLN A 70 31.88 -23.22 -5.02
N ALA A 71 30.89 -22.40 -5.40
CA ALA A 71 30.91 -20.95 -5.16
C ALA A 71 30.63 -20.58 -3.68
N ILE A 72 29.87 -21.41 -2.96
CA ILE A 72 29.61 -21.24 -1.52
C ILE A 72 30.92 -21.31 -0.72
N ALA A 73 31.87 -22.16 -1.16
CA ALA A 73 33.19 -22.27 -0.54
C ALA A 73 34.09 -21.05 -0.85
N ALA A 74 34.00 -20.48 -2.05
CA ALA A 74 34.78 -19.30 -2.45
C ALA A 74 34.28 -18.01 -1.74
N SER A 75 32.97 -17.85 -1.60
CA SER A 75 32.36 -16.74 -0.85
C SER A 75 32.65 -16.83 0.66
N ALA A 76 32.63 -18.04 1.23
CA ALA A 76 33.04 -18.26 2.62
C ALA A 76 34.54 -17.99 2.87
N TYR A 77 35.40 -18.29 1.89
CA TYR A 77 36.84 -17.98 1.96
C TYR A 77 37.11 -16.47 1.89
N ALA A 78 36.38 -15.72 1.05
CA ALA A 78 36.49 -14.28 0.96
C ALA A 78 36.01 -13.57 2.25
N ALA A 79 34.93 -14.08 2.87
CA ALA A 79 34.44 -13.56 4.15
C ALA A 79 35.39 -13.85 5.32
N HIS A 80 36.13 -14.97 5.28
CA HIS A 80 37.13 -15.30 6.29
C HIS A 80 38.43 -14.49 6.15
N ALA A 81 38.83 -14.10 4.94
CA ALA A 81 40.02 -13.28 4.71
C ALA A 81 39.87 -11.85 5.28
N SER A 82 38.67 -11.27 5.24
CA SER A 82 38.41 -9.92 5.80
C SER A 82 38.30 -9.90 7.32
N ASN A 83 38.03 -11.03 7.98
CA ASN A 83 37.95 -11.13 9.45
C ASN A 83 39.28 -11.56 10.11
N ALA A 84 40.32 -11.89 9.35
CA ALA A 84 41.61 -12.33 9.88
C ALA A 84 42.54 -11.17 10.35
N SER A 85 42.15 -9.90 10.16
CA SER A 85 42.93 -8.74 10.63
C SER A 85 42.49 -8.21 12.01
N ALA A 86 41.49 -8.82 12.66
CA ALA A 86 40.96 -8.32 13.93
C ALA A 86 40.67 -9.49 14.89
N HIS A 87 41.72 -10.10 15.45
CA HIS A 87 41.80 -10.60 16.84
C HIS A 87 43.01 -11.52 17.02
N ALA A 88 44.15 -10.92 17.34
CA ALA A 88 45.21 -11.60 18.05
C ALA A 88 45.01 -11.34 19.56
N ALA A 89 44.50 -12.34 20.29
CA ALA A 89 44.84 -12.64 21.70
C ALA A 89 43.84 -13.62 22.33
N ALA A 90 44.37 -14.79 22.76
CA ALA A 90 44.02 -15.56 23.97
C ALA A 90 43.85 -17.09 23.75
N PRO A 91 44.16 -17.94 24.77
CA PRO A 91 44.76 -19.25 24.54
C PRO A 91 43.86 -20.49 24.81
N ALA A 92 44.12 -21.55 24.03
CA ALA A 92 44.42 -22.96 24.38
C ALA A 92 43.47 -23.88 25.20
N TYR A 93 42.93 -24.90 24.48
CA TYR A 93 42.69 -26.35 24.79
C TYR A 93 41.54 -26.82 25.74
N PRO A 94 41.10 -28.11 25.68
CA PRO A 94 41.04 -29.06 24.56
C PRO A 94 39.70 -29.82 24.39
N THR A 95 39.66 -30.51 23.24
CA THR A 95 38.64 -31.35 22.59
C THR A 95 38.26 -32.64 23.34
N THR A 96 37.02 -33.11 23.18
CA THR A 96 36.70 -34.55 23.26
C THR A 96 35.71 -34.95 22.16
N ARG A 97 35.99 -36.13 21.60
CA ARG A 97 35.52 -36.73 20.34
C ARG A 97 34.44 -37.77 20.64
N ALA A 98 33.39 -37.85 19.82
CA ALA A 98 32.65 -39.11 19.63
C ALA A 98 31.95 -39.15 18.26
N ARG A 99 32.07 -40.31 17.59
CA ARG A 99 31.51 -40.70 16.29
C ARG A 99 30.22 -41.55 16.51
N PRO A 100 29.40 -41.78 15.48
CA PRO A 100 28.06 -42.39 15.58
C PRO A 100 28.07 -43.91 15.30
N VAL A 101 26.99 -44.60 15.71
CA VAL A 101 26.71 -46.01 15.36
C VAL A 101 25.24 -46.17 14.96
N LEU A 102 25.04 -46.92 13.87
CA LEU A 102 23.79 -47.37 13.23
C LEU A 102 23.27 -48.70 13.80
N GLN A 103 21.96 -48.95 13.60
CA GLN A 103 21.17 -50.21 13.54
C GLN A 103 19.92 -50.05 14.43
N GLY A 104 18.67 -50.20 13.99
CA GLY A 104 18.09 -51.13 13.02
C GLY A 104 17.37 -52.22 13.82
N LEU A 105 16.04 -52.37 13.68
CA LEU A 105 15.29 -53.65 13.68
C LEU A 105 13.77 -53.43 13.59
N SER A 106 13.14 -54.41 12.95
CA SER A 106 11.76 -54.53 12.45
C SER A 106 10.78 -55.10 13.49
N GLY A 107 9.46 -54.89 13.31
CA GLY A 107 8.46 -55.79 13.93
C GLY A 107 7.01 -55.31 14.09
N ARG A 108 6.18 -55.64 13.08
CA ARG A 108 4.77 -56.12 13.14
C ARG A 108 3.60 -55.29 13.74
N SER A 109 2.55 -55.19 12.91
CA SER A 109 1.14 -54.90 13.24
C SER A 109 0.45 -55.99 14.09
N PRO A 110 -0.78 -55.72 14.59
CA PRO A 110 -1.95 -56.28 13.90
C PRO A 110 -3.13 -55.30 13.72
N ALA A 111 -4.09 -55.76 12.90
CA ALA A 111 -5.23 -55.05 12.33
C ALA A 111 -6.55 -55.22 13.13
N SER A 112 -7.63 -54.64 12.56
CA SER A 112 -9.07 -54.67 12.89
C SER A 112 -9.56 -53.48 13.75
N SER A 113 -10.66 -52.77 13.47
CA SER A 113 -11.89 -53.10 12.73
C SER A 113 -12.69 -51.83 12.33
N LEU A 114 -13.43 -51.93 11.21
CA LEU A 114 -14.37 -50.95 10.63
C LEU A 114 -15.70 -50.85 11.42
N THR A 115 -16.29 -49.65 11.57
CA THR A 115 -17.75 -49.29 11.55
C THR A 115 -17.91 -47.73 11.54
N PRO A 116 -19.09 -47.10 11.34
CA PRO A 116 -19.33 -46.26 10.16
C PRO A 116 -19.47 -44.74 10.46
N LYS A 117 -19.29 -43.95 9.40
CA LYS A 117 -19.39 -42.49 9.32
C LYS A 117 -20.83 -42.00 9.56
N PRO A 118 -21.11 -41.00 10.43
CA PRO A 118 -22.42 -40.37 10.45
C PRO A 118 -22.53 -39.30 9.35
N LYS A 119 -23.67 -39.30 8.67
CA LYS A 119 -24.08 -38.36 7.62
C LYS A 119 -24.24 -36.95 8.21
N ALA A 120 -23.70 -35.95 7.52
CA ALA A 120 -23.97 -34.55 7.79
C ALA A 120 -25.41 -34.20 7.38
N SER A 121 -26.20 -33.67 8.31
CA SER A 121 -27.49 -33.04 8.02
C SER A 121 -27.30 -31.59 7.59
N PRO A 122 -28.15 -31.03 6.71
CA PRO A 122 -28.03 -29.64 6.25
C PRO A 122 -28.56 -28.68 7.32
N MET A 123 -27.75 -27.70 7.73
CA MET A 123 -28.21 -26.57 8.56
C MET A 123 -28.98 -25.55 7.72
N ALA A 124 -30.12 -25.11 8.24
CA ALA A 124 -31.03 -24.14 7.64
C ALA A 124 -30.37 -22.74 7.45
N PRO A 125 -30.87 -21.94 6.50
CA PRO A 125 -30.36 -20.58 6.26
C PRO A 125 -30.61 -19.67 7.48
N MET A 126 -29.56 -19.00 7.95
CA MET A 126 -29.66 -18.00 9.01
C MET A 126 -30.29 -16.72 8.44
N THR A 127 -31.51 -16.42 8.89
CA THR A 127 -32.16 -15.11 8.73
C THR A 127 -31.44 -14.08 9.62
N PRO A 128 -31.34 -12.79 9.24
CA PRO A 128 -30.71 -11.79 10.08
C PRO A 128 -31.58 -11.56 11.32
N MET A 129 -31.09 -11.97 12.49
CA MET A 129 -31.72 -11.67 13.76
C MET A 129 -31.32 -10.24 14.15
N ALA A 130 -32.30 -9.36 14.35
CA ALA A 130 -32.05 -7.98 14.76
C ALA A 130 -31.25 -7.95 16.09
N PRO A 131 -30.30 -7.02 16.26
CA PRO A 131 -29.38 -7.03 17.40
C PRO A 131 -30.09 -6.62 18.68
N GLN A 132 -30.31 -7.60 19.56
CA GLN A 132 -30.71 -7.40 20.96
C GLN A 132 -29.47 -7.49 21.85
N MET A 133 -28.51 -6.55 21.74
CA MET A 133 -27.40 -6.49 22.71
C MET A 133 -26.95 -5.05 22.96
N THR A 134 -27.66 -4.40 23.88
CA THR A 134 -27.14 -3.29 24.68
C THR A 134 -26.45 -3.88 25.91
N GLY A 135 -25.12 -3.99 25.94
CA GLY A 135 -24.42 -4.36 27.17
C GLY A 135 -23.06 -5.01 26.99
N CYS A 136 -22.17 -4.72 27.94
CA CYS A 136 -20.85 -5.30 28.15
C CYS A 136 -20.79 -6.80 27.79
N VAL A 137 -19.80 -7.22 27.00
CA VAL A 137 -19.55 -8.65 26.74
C VAL A 137 -19.36 -9.35 28.09
N PRO A 138 -20.15 -10.40 28.42
CA PRO A 138 -20.06 -11.07 29.73
C PRO A 138 -18.62 -11.53 30.04
N SER A 139 -18.17 -11.45 31.29
CA SER A 139 -16.79 -11.83 31.65
C SER A 139 -16.47 -13.27 31.24
N ASP A 140 -17.43 -14.19 31.41
CA ASP A 140 -17.27 -15.59 31.02
C ASP A 140 -17.05 -15.76 29.50
N THR A 141 -17.72 -14.91 28.70
CA THR A 141 -17.52 -14.85 27.24
C THR A 141 -16.12 -14.34 26.91
N ILE A 142 -15.66 -13.27 27.58
CA ILE A 142 -14.31 -12.73 27.41
C ILE A 142 -13.27 -13.80 27.76
N ASP A 143 -13.44 -14.50 28.87
CA ASP A 143 -12.49 -15.50 29.34
C ASP A 143 -12.44 -16.71 28.40
N ALA A 144 -13.58 -17.19 27.91
CA ALA A 144 -13.63 -18.28 26.92
C ALA A 144 -12.90 -17.92 25.61
N VAL A 145 -13.10 -16.71 25.09
CA VAL A 145 -12.43 -16.23 23.87
C VAL A 145 -10.93 -16.01 24.10
N GLN A 146 -10.54 -15.43 25.24
CA GLN A 146 -9.12 -15.21 25.55
C GLN A 146 -8.36 -16.53 25.79
N GLN A 147 -8.99 -17.51 26.45
CA GLN A 147 -8.37 -18.83 26.66
C GLN A 147 -8.22 -19.60 25.34
N SER A 148 -9.25 -19.60 24.50
CA SER A 148 -9.17 -20.24 23.18
C SER A 148 -8.19 -19.52 22.24
N TRP A 149 -8.09 -18.19 22.31
CA TRP A 149 -7.11 -17.41 21.55
C TRP A 149 -5.65 -17.78 21.87
N ARG A 150 -5.31 -18.04 23.14
CA ARG A 150 -3.94 -18.48 23.53
C ARG A 150 -3.51 -19.77 22.85
N LEU A 151 -4.47 -20.63 22.45
CA LEU A 151 -4.18 -21.86 21.71
C LEU A 151 -3.95 -21.60 20.21
N ILE A 152 -4.50 -20.51 19.68
CA ILE A 152 -4.40 -20.08 18.29
C ILE A 152 -3.14 -19.25 18.04
N GLU A 153 -2.74 -18.40 18.99
CA GLU A 153 -1.65 -17.43 18.85
C GLU A 153 -0.32 -18.02 18.31
N PRO A 154 0.14 -19.22 18.71
CA PRO A 154 1.37 -19.81 18.16
C PRO A 154 1.22 -20.33 16.72
N ARG A 155 0.00 -20.44 16.20
CA ARG A 155 -0.33 -21.07 14.90
C ARG A 155 -1.12 -20.14 13.98
N VAL A 156 -0.91 -18.83 14.09
CA VAL A 156 -1.61 -17.81 13.29
C VAL A 156 -1.44 -18.02 11.78
N GLY A 157 -0.26 -18.42 11.29
CA GLY A 157 -0.04 -18.65 9.85
C GLY A 157 -0.99 -19.68 9.24
N PRO A 158 -1.02 -20.93 9.75
CA PRO A 158 -1.99 -21.94 9.32
C PRO A 158 -3.46 -21.52 9.48
N VAL A 159 -3.79 -20.81 10.55
CA VAL A 159 -5.16 -20.30 10.78
C VAL A 159 -5.54 -19.25 9.74
N ALA A 160 -4.64 -18.31 9.45
CA ALA A 160 -4.81 -17.31 8.41
C ALA A 160 -4.99 -17.93 7.03
N GLN A 161 -4.26 -19.01 6.73
CA GLN A 161 -4.40 -19.76 5.49
C GLN A 161 -5.81 -20.36 5.35
N SER A 162 -6.30 -21.05 6.38
CA SER A 162 -7.67 -21.57 6.40
C SER A 162 -8.70 -20.44 6.31
N PHE A 163 -8.45 -19.33 6.99
CA PHE A 163 -9.35 -18.18 7.04
C PHE A 163 -9.59 -17.58 5.65
N TYR A 164 -8.55 -17.18 4.92
CA TYR A 164 -8.76 -16.57 3.61
C TYR A 164 -9.31 -17.56 2.58
N ARG A 165 -8.96 -18.85 2.67
CA ARG A 165 -9.52 -19.89 1.80
C ARG A 165 -11.02 -20.01 1.99
N ASN A 166 -11.47 -20.08 3.24
CA ASN A 166 -12.89 -20.08 3.58
C ASN A 166 -13.57 -18.79 3.09
N PHE A 167 -12.90 -17.64 3.26
CA PHE A 167 -13.44 -16.35 2.82
C PHE A 167 -13.66 -16.29 1.30
N PHE A 168 -12.66 -16.66 0.49
CA PHE A 168 -12.80 -16.67 -0.96
C PHE A 168 -13.72 -17.77 -1.48
N SER A 169 -13.88 -18.86 -0.74
CA SER A 169 -14.90 -19.87 -1.05
C SER A 169 -16.31 -19.34 -0.82
N LEU A 170 -16.52 -18.51 0.20
CA LEU A 170 -17.83 -17.92 0.53
C LEU A 170 -18.15 -16.69 -0.34
N ALA A 171 -17.14 -15.89 -0.70
CA ALA A 171 -17.27 -14.72 -1.57
C ALA A 171 -16.21 -14.70 -2.68
N PRO A 172 -16.35 -15.50 -3.75
CA PRO A 172 -15.37 -15.56 -4.84
C PRO A 172 -15.14 -14.22 -5.53
N GLY A 173 -16.17 -13.37 -5.64
CA GLY A 173 -16.08 -12.04 -6.24
C GLY A 173 -15.16 -11.07 -5.48
N SER A 174 -14.88 -11.33 -4.20
CA SER A 174 -13.98 -10.49 -3.39
C SER A 174 -12.51 -10.60 -3.79
N LYS A 175 -12.12 -11.61 -4.59
CA LYS A 175 -10.74 -11.76 -5.11
C LYS A 175 -10.26 -10.52 -5.87
N VAL A 176 -11.16 -9.76 -6.49
CA VAL A 176 -10.86 -8.50 -7.19
C VAL A 176 -10.24 -7.44 -6.27
N LEU A 177 -10.52 -7.50 -4.96
CA LEU A 177 -9.96 -6.58 -3.96
C LEU A 177 -8.49 -6.89 -3.62
N PHE A 178 -7.97 -8.02 -4.08
CA PHE A 178 -6.61 -8.48 -3.83
C PHE A 178 -5.81 -8.66 -5.12
N PRO A 179 -5.68 -7.61 -5.96
CA PRO A 179 -4.90 -7.70 -7.19
C PRO A 179 -3.41 -7.93 -6.89
N MET A 180 -2.64 -8.33 -7.91
CA MET A 180 -1.22 -8.65 -7.74
C MET A 180 -0.41 -7.48 -7.16
N ALA A 181 -0.77 -6.24 -7.46
CA ALA A 181 -0.15 -5.05 -6.86
C ALA A 181 -0.28 -5.01 -5.32
N VAL A 182 -1.40 -5.47 -4.77
CA VAL A 182 -1.61 -5.55 -3.31
C VAL A 182 -0.86 -6.74 -2.74
N ARG A 183 -0.94 -7.91 -3.37
CA ARG A 183 -0.23 -9.13 -2.93
C ARG A 183 1.29 -8.94 -2.91
N ASN A 184 1.85 -8.28 -3.92
CA ASN A 184 3.29 -7.99 -4.02
C ASN A 184 3.84 -7.17 -2.85
N ARG A 185 3.00 -6.38 -2.16
CA ARG A 185 3.39 -5.65 -0.95
C ARG A 185 3.68 -6.59 0.23
N TRP A 186 3.04 -7.76 0.26
CA TRP A 186 3.11 -8.74 1.35
C TRP A 186 3.83 -10.03 0.95
N ARG A 187 4.28 -10.13 -0.30
CA ARG A 187 5.02 -11.28 -0.82
C ARG A 187 6.39 -11.39 -0.15
N ASP A 188 6.74 -12.61 0.26
CA ASP A 188 8.11 -12.95 0.61
C ASP A 188 8.91 -13.22 -0.68
N TRP A 189 9.64 -12.20 -1.12
CA TRP A 189 10.49 -12.28 -2.32
C TRP A 189 11.71 -13.20 -2.13
N SER A 190 11.98 -13.66 -0.91
CA SER A 190 13.01 -14.66 -0.65
C SER A 190 12.52 -16.08 -0.93
N CYS A 191 11.21 -16.32 -1.04
CA CYS A 191 10.68 -17.62 -1.41
C CYS A 191 10.85 -17.85 -2.92
N LEU A 192 11.49 -18.97 -3.29
CA LEU A 192 11.81 -19.33 -4.68
C LEU A 192 10.63 -19.93 -5.46
N GLN A 193 9.46 -20.01 -4.85
CA GLN A 193 8.24 -20.54 -5.46
C GLN A 193 7.52 -19.41 -6.21
N ASP A 194 7.28 -19.65 -7.50
CA ASP A 194 6.56 -18.74 -8.37
C ASP A 194 5.06 -18.84 -8.05
N GLU A 195 4.49 -17.86 -7.36
CA GLU A 195 3.04 -17.82 -7.21
C GLU A 195 2.44 -17.40 -8.55
N MET A 196 1.68 -18.30 -9.16
CA MET A 196 0.87 -18.01 -10.33
C MET A 196 -0.19 -16.95 -9.98
N GLU A 197 -0.51 -16.09 -10.94
CA GLU A 197 -1.45 -14.98 -10.72
C GLU A 197 -2.82 -15.44 -10.23
N ASP A 198 -3.26 -16.62 -10.68
CA ASP A 198 -4.55 -17.21 -10.34
C ASP A 198 -4.52 -18.17 -9.14
N ASP A 199 -3.34 -18.48 -8.56
CA ASP A 199 -3.26 -19.35 -7.38
C ASP A 199 -3.50 -18.55 -6.09
N PHE A 200 -4.77 -18.28 -5.82
CA PHE A 200 -5.22 -17.71 -4.55
C PHE A 200 -5.16 -18.72 -3.41
N GLU A 201 -5.18 -20.02 -3.68
CA GLU A 201 -5.28 -21.04 -2.64
C GLU A 201 -3.95 -21.27 -1.92
N ASN A 202 -2.81 -21.12 -2.59
CA ASN A 202 -1.48 -21.33 -2.00
C ASN A 202 -0.62 -20.06 -1.94
N SER A 203 -1.22 -18.88 -2.04
CA SER A 203 -0.46 -17.63 -1.98
C SER A 203 0.14 -17.39 -0.59
N SER A 204 1.47 -17.40 -0.53
CA SER A 204 2.28 -17.00 0.62
C SER A 204 2.05 -15.54 1.00
N ALA A 205 1.90 -14.66 0.01
CA ALA A 205 1.60 -13.25 0.23
C ALA A 205 0.26 -13.05 0.97
N LEU A 206 -0.76 -13.84 0.60
CA LEU A 206 -2.06 -13.83 1.27
C LEU A 206 -1.95 -14.41 2.68
N VAL A 207 -1.15 -15.46 2.91
CA VAL A 207 -0.91 -15.96 4.27
C VAL A 207 -0.35 -14.86 5.18
N VAL A 208 0.65 -14.08 4.70
CA VAL A 208 1.22 -12.97 5.47
C VAL A 208 0.20 -11.86 5.73
N LEU A 209 -0.54 -11.43 4.70
CA LEU A 209 -1.58 -10.40 4.83
C LEU A 209 -2.66 -10.83 5.83
N TRP A 210 -3.22 -12.03 5.67
CA TRP A 210 -4.28 -12.53 6.52
C TRP A 210 -3.80 -12.88 7.93
N SER A 211 -2.51 -13.19 8.11
CA SER A 211 -1.92 -13.29 9.45
C SER A 211 -2.02 -11.96 10.19
N LYS A 212 -1.81 -10.82 9.51
CA LYS A 212 -2.01 -9.49 10.13
C LYS A 212 -3.46 -9.25 10.53
N VAL A 213 -4.42 -9.74 9.75
CA VAL A 213 -5.85 -9.66 10.10
C VAL A 213 -6.14 -10.49 11.34
N VAL A 214 -5.64 -11.74 11.39
CA VAL A 214 -5.80 -12.62 12.56
C VAL A 214 -5.15 -11.99 13.80
N TYR A 215 -3.95 -11.41 13.69
CA TYR A 215 -3.33 -10.65 14.78
C TYR A 215 -4.16 -9.44 15.23
N ALA A 216 -4.79 -8.71 14.30
CA ALA A 216 -5.65 -7.59 14.65
C ALA A 216 -6.88 -8.05 15.45
N VAL A 217 -7.49 -9.18 15.07
CA VAL A 217 -8.56 -9.81 15.86
C VAL A 217 -8.05 -10.21 17.24
N GLY A 218 -6.86 -10.80 17.34
CA GLY A 218 -6.20 -11.11 18.61
C GLY A 218 -5.98 -9.89 19.51
N GLY A 219 -5.54 -8.78 18.92
CA GLY A 219 -5.40 -7.50 19.62
C GLY A 219 -6.73 -6.99 20.16
N ALA A 220 -7.81 -7.12 19.38
CA ALA A 220 -9.16 -6.77 19.83
C ALA A 220 -9.63 -7.67 20.98
N VAL A 221 -9.37 -8.98 20.91
CA VAL A 221 -9.65 -9.95 21.99
C VAL A 221 -8.91 -9.60 23.28
N ALA A 222 -7.65 -9.20 23.19
CA ALA A 222 -6.88 -8.72 24.34
C ALA A 222 -7.45 -7.41 24.91
N GLY A 223 -8.01 -6.56 24.05
CA GLY A 223 -8.61 -5.27 24.39
C GLY A 223 -10.03 -5.31 24.97
N LEU A 224 -10.70 -6.48 25.02
CA LEU A 224 -12.10 -6.59 25.44
C LEU A 224 -12.39 -6.06 26.86
N ARG A 225 -11.39 -6.04 27.75
CA ARG A 225 -11.52 -5.48 29.11
C ARG A 225 -11.47 -3.94 29.15
N ASN A 226 -11.22 -3.28 28.02
CA ASN A 226 -11.28 -1.82 27.86
C ASN A 226 -12.10 -1.44 26.61
N PRO A 227 -13.43 -1.64 26.64
CA PRO A 227 -14.28 -1.49 25.46
C PRO A 227 -14.27 -0.05 24.92
N GLY A 228 -14.16 0.98 25.76
CA GLY A 228 -14.17 2.37 25.32
C GLY A 228 -12.97 2.73 24.44
N LYS A 229 -11.77 2.22 24.75
CA LYS A 229 -10.59 2.40 23.89
C LYS A 229 -10.72 1.56 22.62
N LEU A 230 -11.15 0.31 22.77
CA LEU A 230 -11.27 -0.64 21.67
C LEU A 230 -12.27 -0.18 20.58
N VAL A 231 -13.45 0.30 20.98
CA VAL A 231 -14.47 0.82 20.04
C VAL A 231 -13.89 1.96 19.20
N ARG A 232 -13.14 2.90 19.79
CA ARG A 232 -12.51 4.00 19.03
C ARG A 232 -11.49 3.49 18.01
N GLU A 233 -10.68 2.51 18.38
CA GLU A 233 -9.68 1.91 17.48
C GLU A 233 -10.34 1.13 16.34
N LEU A 234 -11.38 0.36 16.63
CA LEU A 234 -12.15 -0.39 15.63
C LEU A 234 -12.95 0.53 14.70
N HIS A 235 -13.54 1.59 15.23
CA HIS A 235 -14.20 2.61 14.44
C HIS A 235 -13.20 3.27 13.47
N ALA A 236 -12.04 3.72 13.96
CA ALA A 236 -10.99 4.28 13.11
C ALA A 236 -10.44 3.27 12.08
N LEU A 237 -10.37 1.98 12.44
CA LEU A 237 -10.04 0.90 11.51
C LEU A 237 -11.09 0.81 10.40
N GLY A 238 -12.37 0.79 10.75
CA GLY A 238 -13.50 0.76 9.83
C GLY A 238 -13.51 1.94 8.85
N MET A 239 -13.24 3.15 9.34
CA MET A 239 -13.12 4.34 8.50
C MET A 239 -12.06 4.18 7.42
N ARG A 240 -10.91 3.56 7.73
CA ARG A 240 -9.85 3.31 6.74
C ARG A 240 -10.23 2.24 5.71
N HIS A 241 -11.18 1.36 6.01
CA HIS A 241 -11.60 0.30 5.08
C HIS A 241 -12.45 0.82 3.92
N VAL A 242 -12.95 2.07 3.98
CA VAL A 242 -13.63 2.71 2.84
C VAL A 242 -12.71 2.80 1.62
N ALA A 243 -11.44 3.14 1.84
CA ALA A 243 -10.43 3.29 0.80
C ALA A 243 -10.07 1.97 0.09
N TYR A 244 -10.40 0.83 0.70
CA TYR A 244 -10.18 -0.50 0.13
C TYR A 244 -11.42 -1.04 -0.62
N GLY A 245 -12.51 -0.28 -0.68
CA GLY A 245 -13.76 -0.72 -1.34
C GLY A 245 -14.47 -1.85 -0.58
N THR A 246 -14.22 -2.00 0.72
CA THR A 246 -14.88 -3.04 1.54
C THR A 246 -16.37 -2.73 1.69
N THR A 247 -17.23 -3.75 1.60
CA THR A 247 -18.67 -3.65 1.86
C THR A 247 -19.03 -4.25 3.21
N GLU A 248 -20.21 -3.89 3.73
CA GLU A 248 -20.71 -4.41 5.01
C GLU A 248 -20.94 -5.93 4.94
N GLU A 249 -21.41 -6.43 3.80
CA GLU A 249 -21.63 -7.86 3.55
C GLU A 249 -20.34 -8.69 3.70
N LEU A 250 -19.18 -8.12 3.32
CA LEU A 250 -17.90 -8.81 3.44
C LEU A 250 -17.48 -9.03 4.90
N TYR A 251 -17.95 -8.21 5.86
CA TYR A 251 -17.73 -8.47 7.28
C TYR A 251 -18.50 -9.71 7.75
N ALA A 252 -19.76 -9.87 7.34
CA ALA A 252 -20.52 -11.09 7.66
C ALA A 252 -19.85 -12.35 7.09
N VAL A 253 -19.35 -12.27 5.86
CA VAL A 253 -18.59 -13.37 5.24
C VAL A 253 -17.28 -13.65 5.99
N ALA A 254 -16.56 -12.61 6.39
CA ALA A 254 -15.33 -12.74 7.17
C ALA A 254 -15.59 -13.38 8.54
N GLY A 255 -16.68 -13.06 9.23
CA GLY A 255 -17.06 -13.70 10.49
C GLY A 255 -17.24 -15.20 10.34
N LYS A 256 -18.03 -15.61 9.35
CA LYS A 256 -18.26 -17.02 9.04
C LYS A 256 -16.96 -17.75 8.68
N ALA A 257 -16.12 -17.15 7.83
CA ALA A 257 -14.85 -17.72 7.43
C ALA A 257 -13.84 -17.87 8.60
N LEU A 258 -13.83 -16.91 9.52
CA LEU A 258 -13.01 -16.94 10.72
C LEU A 258 -13.45 -18.07 11.65
N LEU A 259 -14.76 -18.19 11.93
CA LEU A 259 -15.31 -19.24 12.78
C LEU A 259 -15.02 -20.64 12.21
N MET A 260 -15.16 -20.82 10.89
CA MET A 260 -14.76 -22.08 10.22
C MET A 260 -13.27 -22.40 10.40
N ALA A 261 -12.40 -21.38 10.33
CA ALA A 261 -10.97 -21.56 10.56
C ALA A 261 -10.67 -21.92 12.02
N LEU A 262 -11.27 -21.19 12.98
CA LEU A 262 -11.12 -21.48 14.41
C LEU A 262 -11.59 -22.90 14.76
N ALA A 263 -12.76 -23.32 14.26
CA ALA A 263 -13.28 -24.68 14.46
C ALA A 263 -12.29 -25.75 13.96
N SER A 264 -11.71 -25.54 12.77
CA SER A 264 -10.76 -26.48 12.17
C SER A 264 -9.45 -26.61 12.96
N HIS A 265 -8.99 -25.54 13.60
CA HIS A 265 -7.71 -25.50 14.31
C HIS A 265 -7.82 -25.77 15.82
N LEU A 266 -8.96 -25.48 16.45
CA LEU A 266 -9.24 -25.78 17.85
C LEU A 266 -9.79 -27.20 18.05
N GLY A 267 -10.45 -27.76 17.02
CA GLY A 267 -10.98 -29.12 17.05
C GLY A 267 -11.99 -29.33 18.19
N PRO A 268 -11.87 -30.39 19.00
CA PRO A 268 -12.79 -30.65 20.12
C PRO A 268 -12.87 -29.54 21.18
N ARG A 269 -11.88 -28.62 21.22
CA ARG A 269 -11.88 -27.48 22.15
C ARG A 269 -12.75 -26.32 21.67
N PHE A 270 -13.25 -26.37 20.44
CA PHE A 270 -14.26 -25.43 19.94
C PHE A 270 -15.65 -25.94 20.34
N THR A 271 -15.96 -25.83 21.63
CA THR A 271 -17.26 -26.23 22.16
C THR A 271 -18.35 -25.25 21.72
N PRO A 272 -19.64 -25.62 21.77
CA PRO A 272 -20.74 -24.70 21.43
C PRO A 272 -20.70 -23.39 22.23
N GLU A 273 -20.22 -23.42 23.47
CA GLU A 273 -20.05 -22.24 24.32
C GLU A 273 -18.92 -21.33 23.80
N VAL A 274 -17.80 -21.92 23.38
CA VAL A 274 -16.68 -21.19 22.77
C VAL A 274 -17.08 -20.60 21.43
N GLU A 275 -17.81 -21.34 20.61
CA GLU A 275 -18.36 -20.85 19.34
C GLU A 275 -19.28 -19.66 19.54
N ALA A 276 -20.27 -19.78 20.43
CA ALA A 276 -21.18 -18.67 20.78
C ALA A 276 -20.42 -17.46 21.31
N ALA A 277 -19.37 -17.68 22.12
CA ALA A 277 -18.54 -16.59 22.63
C ALA A 277 -17.77 -15.87 21.50
N TRP A 278 -17.20 -16.61 20.55
CA TRP A 278 -16.52 -16.04 19.38
C TRP A 278 -17.47 -15.31 18.44
N VAL A 279 -18.70 -15.80 18.25
CA VAL A 279 -19.75 -15.10 17.50
C VAL A 279 -20.02 -13.73 18.14
N ASN A 280 -20.30 -13.70 19.44
CA ASN A 280 -20.59 -12.45 20.16
C ASN A 280 -19.43 -11.45 20.09
N VAL A 281 -18.19 -11.91 20.26
CA VAL A 281 -17.00 -11.06 20.16
C VAL A 281 -16.78 -10.56 18.75
N TYR A 282 -16.95 -11.42 17.73
CA TYR A 282 -16.82 -11.02 16.35
C TYR A 282 -17.88 -9.98 15.96
N ASP A 283 -19.13 -10.18 16.38
CA ASP A 283 -20.23 -9.25 16.11
C ASP A 283 -19.99 -7.88 16.74
N PHE A 284 -19.46 -7.84 17.97
CA PHE A 284 -19.04 -6.60 18.60
C PHE A 284 -17.91 -5.89 17.80
N ILE A 285 -16.90 -6.65 17.36
CA ILE A 285 -15.76 -6.12 16.61
C ILE A 285 -16.22 -5.57 15.25
N SER A 286 -16.99 -6.37 14.53
CA SER A 286 -17.48 -6.07 13.18
C SER A 286 -18.46 -4.91 13.20
N SER A 287 -19.39 -4.86 14.16
CA SER A 287 -20.33 -3.74 14.32
C SER A 287 -19.60 -2.41 14.55
N SER A 288 -18.57 -2.40 15.40
CA SER A 288 -17.76 -1.20 15.65
C SER A 288 -17.02 -0.73 14.39
N ALA A 289 -16.49 -1.67 13.60
CA ALA A 289 -15.82 -1.36 12.34
C ALA A 289 -16.80 -0.93 11.23
N ILE A 290 -17.98 -1.56 11.13
CA ILE A 290 -19.03 -1.20 10.17
C ILE A 290 -19.55 0.21 10.46
N CYS A 291 -19.76 0.58 11.73
CA CYS A 291 -20.12 1.94 12.11
C CYS A 291 -19.09 2.96 11.61
N GLY A 292 -17.79 2.66 11.75
CA GLY A 292 -16.72 3.50 11.19
C GLY A 292 -16.74 3.58 9.66
N LEU A 293 -17.00 2.45 8.98
CA LEU A 293 -17.12 2.40 7.52
C LEU A 293 -18.30 3.24 7.03
N GLN A 294 -19.47 3.11 7.65
CA GLN A 294 -20.67 3.88 7.34
C GLN A 294 -20.45 5.37 7.54
N THR A 295 -19.84 5.75 8.67
CA THR A 295 -19.48 7.14 8.97
C THR A 295 -18.56 7.72 7.89
N ALA A 296 -17.55 6.97 7.47
CA ALA A 296 -16.64 7.41 6.40
C ALA A 296 -17.37 7.58 5.06
N ARG A 297 -18.24 6.63 4.68
CA ARG A 297 -19.04 6.71 3.45
C ARG A 297 -19.99 7.91 3.44
N GLN A 298 -20.75 8.10 4.52
CA GLN A 298 -21.64 9.25 4.68
C GLN A 298 -20.88 10.57 4.60
N THR A 299 -19.68 10.62 5.18
CA THR A 299 -18.81 11.80 5.10
C THR A 299 -18.34 12.02 3.67
N GLU A 300 -17.88 10.98 2.95
CA GLU A 300 -17.48 11.08 1.54
C GLU A 300 -18.63 11.55 0.64
N ASP A 301 -19.85 11.04 0.84
CA ASP A 301 -21.04 11.43 0.10
C ASP A 301 -21.45 12.88 0.40
N ALA A 302 -21.39 13.30 1.67
CA ALA A 302 -21.68 14.67 2.07
C ALA A 302 -20.66 15.66 1.46
N VAL A 303 -19.37 15.30 1.48
CA VAL A 303 -18.31 16.09 0.86
C VAL A 303 -18.48 16.15 -0.65
N LYS A 304 -18.77 15.02 -1.30
CA LYS A 304 -19.04 14.96 -2.74
C LYS A 304 -20.21 15.86 -3.12
N THR A 305 -21.34 15.74 -2.43
CA THR A 305 -22.54 16.58 -2.64
C THR A 305 -22.21 18.07 -2.50
N ARG A 306 -21.41 18.42 -1.49
CA ARG A 306 -21.01 19.81 -1.25
C ARG A 306 -20.07 20.32 -2.35
N LEU A 307 -19.09 19.53 -2.77
CA LEU A 307 -18.18 19.88 -3.87
C LEU A 307 -18.93 20.04 -5.20
N GLU A 308 -19.88 19.15 -5.50
CA GLU A 308 -20.74 19.25 -6.69
C GLU A 308 -21.59 20.54 -6.63
N SER A 309 -22.16 20.88 -5.47
CA SER A 309 -22.90 22.14 -5.30
C SER A 309 -22.05 23.40 -5.51
N MET A 310 -20.74 23.32 -5.20
CA MET A 310 -19.78 24.40 -5.41
C MET A 310 -19.33 24.51 -6.87
N GLN A 311 -19.25 23.38 -7.59
CA GLN A 311 -18.90 23.36 -9.01
C GLN A 311 -20.04 23.84 -9.92
N VAL A 312 -21.30 23.74 -9.48
CA VAL A 312 -22.47 24.31 -10.19
C VAL A 312 -22.49 25.85 -10.13
N ALA A 313 -21.74 26.47 -9.21
CA ALA A 313 -21.52 27.92 -9.20
C ALA A 313 -20.47 28.32 -10.26
N ASP A 314 -20.90 28.45 -11.52
CA ASP A 314 -20.22 29.05 -12.69
C ASP A 314 -18.67 28.89 -12.73
N PRO A 315 -18.14 27.91 -13.49
CA PRO A 315 -16.70 27.71 -13.69
C PRO A 315 -15.95 28.95 -14.19
N SER A 316 -16.64 29.86 -14.88
CA SER A 316 -16.11 31.14 -15.37
C SER A 316 -15.75 32.07 -14.21
N LYS A 317 -16.42 31.94 -13.05
CA LYS A 317 -16.11 32.69 -11.83
C LYS A 317 -14.99 32.03 -11.01
N THR A 318 -14.85 30.71 -11.03
CA THR A 318 -13.78 30.02 -10.25
C THR A 318 -12.38 30.28 -10.81
N LEU A 319 -12.23 30.46 -12.13
CA LEU A 319 -10.96 30.95 -12.73
C LEU A 319 -10.70 32.44 -12.46
N LEU A 320 -11.70 33.22 -12.03
CA LEU A 320 -11.60 34.66 -11.74
C LEU A 320 -11.44 35.00 -10.24
N VAL A 321 -11.73 34.08 -9.32
CA VAL A 321 -11.73 34.32 -7.85
C VAL A 321 -10.39 34.01 -7.18
N SER A 322 -9.26 34.23 -7.86
CA SER A 322 -7.93 34.17 -7.21
C SER A 322 -6.94 35.20 -7.75
N ARG A 323 -7.40 36.46 -7.89
CA ARG A 323 -6.50 37.62 -8.06
C ARG A 323 -6.01 38.23 -6.72
N SER A 324 -6.47 37.72 -5.58
CA SER A 324 -6.36 38.42 -4.29
C SER A 324 -5.70 37.57 -3.20
N ARG A 325 -4.37 37.49 -3.28
CA ARG A 325 -3.37 37.44 -2.17
C ARG A 325 -2.15 36.59 -2.55
N LEU A 326 -1.34 37.09 -3.47
CA LEU A 326 0.10 36.82 -3.43
C LEU A 326 0.74 38.06 -2.78
N PRO A 327 1.50 37.94 -1.69
CA PRO A 327 2.39 39.00 -1.26
C PRO A 327 3.36 39.28 -2.41
N ARG A 328 3.28 40.49 -2.98
CA ARG A 328 4.27 40.97 -3.95
C ARG A 328 5.48 41.43 -3.18
N ASP A 329 6.54 40.63 -3.17
CA ASP A 329 7.88 41.18 -3.11
C ASP A 329 8.38 41.39 -4.55
N PRO A 330 8.73 42.62 -4.96
CA PRO A 330 9.08 42.93 -6.32
C PRO A 330 10.58 42.71 -6.55
N VAL A 331 11.10 41.49 -6.42
CA VAL A 331 12.47 41.19 -6.85
C VAL A 331 12.57 39.78 -7.43
N LYS A 332 12.80 39.72 -8.75
CA LYS A 332 13.31 38.60 -9.56
C LYS A 332 12.46 37.33 -9.68
N SER A 333 11.33 37.44 -10.38
CA SER A 333 10.72 36.29 -11.05
C SER A 333 10.40 36.72 -12.48
N SER A 334 10.98 36.05 -13.48
CA SER A 334 10.66 36.27 -14.90
C SER A 334 9.29 35.71 -15.30
N TRP A 335 8.51 35.23 -14.33
CA TRP A 335 7.26 34.51 -14.52
C TRP A 335 6.07 35.43 -14.31
N ASP A 336 5.20 35.52 -15.32
CA ASP A 336 4.04 36.40 -15.33
C ASP A 336 2.79 35.66 -14.81
N SER A 337 2.44 35.90 -13.55
CA SER A 337 1.27 35.28 -12.92
C SER A 337 -0.07 35.62 -13.60
N SER A 338 -0.10 36.55 -14.57
CA SER A 338 -1.32 36.89 -15.33
C SER A 338 -1.70 35.85 -16.40
N ARG A 339 -0.81 34.89 -16.73
CA ARG A 339 -1.01 33.84 -17.74
C ARG A 339 -1.46 32.47 -17.19
N LEU A 340 -1.60 32.33 -15.86
CA LEU A 340 -2.04 31.09 -15.20
C LEU A 340 -3.36 30.55 -15.79
N GLY A 341 -3.31 29.37 -16.40
CA GLY A 341 -4.47 28.65 -16.93
C GLY A 341 -4.71 28.75 -18.45
N GLN A 342 -3.84 29.43 -19.20
CA GLN A 342 -3.90 29.41 -20.66
C GLN A 342 -3.34 28.11 -21.23
N VAL A 343 -4.06 27.52 -22.20
CA VAL A 343 -3.60 26.33 -22.92
C VAL A 343 -2.44 26.73 -23.84
N PRO A 344 -1.31 26.00 -23.82
CA PRO A 344 -0.18 26.29 -24.71
C PRO A 344 -0.57 26.20 -26.19
N SER A 345 -0.07 27.13 -27.01
CA SER A 345 -0.33 27.12 -28.46
C SER A 345 0.31 25.91 -29.15
N CYS A 346 -0.16 25.53 -30.34
CA CYS A 346 0.45 24.43 -31.11
C CYS A 346 1.95 24.65 -31.37
N SER A 347 2.37 25.89 -31.62
CA SER A 347 3.79 26.25 -31.81
C SER A 347 4.57 26.02 -30.53
N THR A 348 4.04 26.48 -29.39
CA THR A 348 4.61 26.26 -28.06
C THR A 348 4.78 24.77 -27.74
N ILE A 349 3.74 23.98 -27.99
CA ILE A 349 3.76 22.53 -27.76
C ILE A 349 4.85 21.87 -28.60
N PHE A 350 4.97 22.22 -29.87
CA PHE A 350 5.99 21.67 -30.75
C PHE A 350 7.40 22.01 -30.25
N THR A 351 7.67 23.27 -29.91
CA THR A 351 8.97 23.73 -29.41
C THR A 351 9.37 23.02 -28.12
N VAL A 352 8.44 22.82 -27.19
CA VAL A 352 8.70 22.09 -25.94
C VAL A 352 8.94 20.60 -26.20
N GLN A 353 8.16 19.96 -27.08
CA GLN A 353 8.37 18.54 -27.41
C GLN A 353 9.71 18.30 -28.11
N GLN A 354 10.10 19.18 -29.02
CA GLN A 354 11.37 19.09 -29.74
C GLN A 354 12.57 19.29 -28.81
N SER A 355 12.55 20.34 -27.98
CA SER A 355 13.62 20.60 -27.02
C SER A 355 13.70 19.51 -25.95
N TRP A 356 12.57 18.99 -25.47
CA TRP A 356 12.55 17.86 -24.53
C TRP A 356 13.17 16.58 -25.10
N ALA A 357 13.00 16.31 -26.40
CA ALA A 357 13.59 15.15 -27.05
C ALA A 357 15.14 15.17 -26.96
N ALA A 358 15.75 16.36 -27.07
CA ALA A 358 17.20 16.51 -26.90
C ALA A 358 17.63 16.33 -25.43
N VAL A 359 16.87 16.89 -24.50
CA VAL A 359 17.15 16.82 -23.05
C VAL A 359 17.06 15.39 -22.52
N LYS A 360 16.05 14.64 -22.98
CA LYS A 360 15.78 13.28 -22.51
C LYS A 360 16.96 12.31 -22.73
N GLU A 361 17.76 12.52 -23.78
CA GLU A 361 18.94 11.69 -24.10
C GLU A 361 20.06 11.79 -23.04
N LEU A 362 20.08 12.87 -22.24
CA LEU A 362 21.06 13.04 -21.14
C LEU A 362 20.77 12.13 -19.94
N GLY A 363 19.58 11.51 -19.89
CA GLY A 363 19.17 10.60 -18.83
C GLY A 363 18.52 11.32 -17.64
N THR A 364 17.41 10.75 -17.15
CA THR A 364 16.59 11.32 -16.08
C THR A 364 17.31 11.40 -14.74
N ALA A 365 18.26 10.50 -14.48
CA ALA A 365 19.08 10.52 -13.27
C ALA A 365 20.02 11.74 -13.22
N HIS A 366 20.65 12.08 -14.35
CA HIS A 366 21.54 13.24 -14.44
C HIS A 366 20.74 14.56 -14.32
N LEU A 367 19.62 14.65 -15.03
CA LEU A 367 18.71 15.80 -14.93
C LEU A 367 18.12 15.93 -13.53
N GLY A 368 17.78 14.81 -12.89
CA GLY A 368 17.30 14.79 -11.51
C GLY A 368 18.34 15.33 -10.53
N ASP A 369 19.62 14.97 -10.73
CA ASP A 369 20.76 15.48 -9.93
C ASP A 369 20.90 17.00 -10.01
N MET A 370 20.82 17.56 -11.22
CA MET A 370 20.86 19.01 -11.42
C MET A 370 19.63 19.69 -10.81
N LEU A 371 18.43 19.16 -11.09
CA LEU A 371 17.17 19.76 -10.67
C LEU A 371 17.07 19.93 -9.16
N TYR A 372 17.39 18.90 -8.37
CA TYR A 372 17.31 19.02 -6.91
C TYR A 372 18.37 19.98 -6.36
N LYS A 373 19.57 20.03 -6.96
CA LYS A 373 20.62 20.97 -6.55
C LYS A 373 20.22 22.41 -6.82
N HIS A 374 19.63 22.72 -7.98
CA HIS A 374 19.08 24.05 -8.24
C HIS A 374 17.94 24.37 -7.28
N PHE A 375 17.01 23.43 -7.06
CA PHE A 375 15.88 23.63 -6.15
C PHE A 375 16.32 23.92 -4.71
N LEU A 376 17.25 23.14 -4.14
CA LEU A 376 17.74 23.36 -2.78
C LEU A 376 18.60 24.63 -2.64
N LYS A 377 19.20 25.12 -3.73
CA LYS A 377 19.87 26.44 -3.75
C LYS A 377 18.86 27.58 -3.69
N LEU A 378 17.71 27.44 -4.36
CA LEU A 378 16.63 28.42 -4.34
C LEU A 378 15.86 28.40 -3.01
N GLU A 379 15.57 27.20 -2.48
CA GLU A 379 14.71 26.98 -1.32
C GLU A 379 15.42 26.13 -0.24
N PRO A 380 16.44 26.67 0.47
CA PRO A 380 17.24 25.90 1.42
C PRO A 380 16.43 25.34 2.60
N ASP A 381 15.34 26.01 3.00
CA ASP A 381 14.48 25.63 4.12
C ASP A 381 13.64 24.36 3.84
N THR A 382 13.52 23.97 2.57
CA THR A 382 12.74 22.78 2.14
C THR A 382 13.44 21.46 2.39
N LYS A 383 14.69 21.46 2.88
CA LYS A 383 15.41 20.22 3.26
C LYS A 383 14.61 19.35 4.23
N SER A 384 13.81 19.98 5.10
CA SER A 384 12.92 19.30 6.05
C SER A 384 11.81 18.48 5.38
N LEU A 385 11.42 18.81 4.14
CA LEU A 385 10.43 18.05 3.36
C LEU A 385 10.97 16.70 2.85
N PHE A 386 12.28 16.48 2.95
CA PHE A 386 12.95 15.27 2.48
C PHE A 386 13.62 14.50 3.64
N PRO A 387 12.85 14.03 4.63
CA PRO A 387 13.41 13.28 5.76
C PRO A 387 14.03 11.96 5.30
N LEU A 388 14.93 11.41 6.11
CA LEU A 388 15.64 10.14 5.87
C LEU A 388 14.71 9.00 5.45
N SER A 389 13.52 8.93 6.05
CA SER A 389 12.51 7.90 5.76
C SER A 389 11.99 7.94 4.32
N VAL A 390 11.97 9.12 3.70
CA VAL A 390 11.60 9.32 2.29
C VAL A 390 12.81 9.02 1.41
N ARG A 391 13.97 9.61 1.72
CA ARG A 391 15.20 9.42 0.93
C ARG A 391 15.58 7.95 0.79
N ARG A 392 15.49 7.17 1.88
CA ARG A 392 15.76 5.71 1.87
C ARG A 392 14.87 4.91 0.91
N ARG A 393 13.69 5.40 0.54
CA ARG A 393 12.83 4.72 -0.46
C ARG A 393 13.39 4.81 -1.87
N TYR A 394 14.23 5.81 -2.12
CA TYR A 394 14.81 6.11 -3.43
C TYR A 394 16.33 5.90 -3.47
N CYS A 395 16.99 5.71 -2.32
CA CYS A 395 18.40 5.34 -2.25
C CYS A 395 18.66 4.00 -2.92
N ASP A 396 19.81 3.90 -3.57
CA ASP A 396 20.30 2.60 -4.02
C ASP A 396 20.77 1.78 -2.80
N ARG A 397 20.29 0.54 -2.67
CA ARG A 397 20.60 -0.34 -1.52
C ARG A 397 22.05 -0.82 -1.52
N THR A 398 22.76 -0.66 -2.64
CA THR A 398 24.15 -1.10 -2.82
C THR A 398 25.18 -0.04 -2.45
N CYS A 399 24.76 1.21 -2.24
CA CYS A 399 25.67 2.30 -1.94
C CYS A 399 25.72 2.53 -0.43
N GLU A 400 26.90 2.36 0.18
CA GLU A 400 27.19 2.85 1.54
C GLU A 400 27.26 4.39 1.52
N GLU A 401 26.13 5.04 1.29
CA GLU A 401 26.03 6.49 1.38
C GLU A 401 25.72 6.88 2.82
N ASP A 402 26.42 7.90 3.32
CA ASP A 402 26.11 8.54 4.59
C ASP A 402 24.62 8.94 4.60
N PRO A 403 23.79 8.38 5.51
CA PRO A 403 22.39 8.72 5.60
C PRO A 403 22.18 10.24 5.75
N GLU A 404 23.09 10.94 6.44
CA GLU A 404 22.97 12.37 6.70
C GLU A 404 23.28 13.24 5.46
N ASN A 405 23.94 12.68 4.44
CA ASN A 405 24.21 13.40 3.21
C ASN A 405 22.93 13.58 2.37
N LEU A 406 22.50 14.85 2.23
CA LEU A 406 21.39 15.24 1.36
C LEU A 406 21.75 15.12 -0.13
N GLU A 407 23.03 15.13 -0.48
CA GLU A 407 23.54 14.97 -1.84
C GLU A 407 23.84 13.50 -2.19
N GLY A 408 22.92 12.61 -1.85
CA GLY A 408 23.01 11.17 -2.13
C GLY A 408 22.15 10.72 -3.32
N SER A 409 22.37 9.48 -3.75
CA SER A 409 21.58 8.78 -4.78
C SER A 409 20.06 8.87 -4.56
N GLY A 410 19.61 8.93 -3.30
CA GLY A 410 18.19 9.03 -2.95
C GLY A 410 17.52 10.31 -3.46
N MET A 411 18.18 11.48 -3.34
CA MET A 411 17.63 12.74 -3.84
C MET A 411 17.66 12.80 -5.37
N ARG A 412 18.76 12.32 -5.97
CA ARG A 412 18.88 12.16 -7.42
C ARG A 412 17.74 11.33 -8.00
N ASN A 413 17.49 10.15 -7.43
CA ASN A 413 16.47 9.22 -7.91
C ASN A 413 15.04 9.74 -7.66
N LEU A 414 14.81 10.42 -6.54
CA LEU A 414 13.54 11.09 -6.27
C LEU A 414 13.24 12.16 -7.33
N PHE A 415 14.20 13.05 -7.60
CA PHE A 415 14.02 14.11 -8.59
C PHE A 415 14.06 13.59 -10.03
N ALA A 416 14.69 12.45 -10.30
CA ALA A 416 14.54 11.74 -11.57
C ALA A 416 13.07 11.36 -11.82
N LYS A 417 12.29 11.01 -10.79
CA LYS A 417 10.84 10.79 -10.93
C LYS A 417 10.07 12.06 -11.24
N VAL A 418 10.52 13.21 -10.76
CA VAL A 418 9.95 14.51 -11.13
C VAL A 418 10.23 14.80 -12.62
N VAL A 419 11.47 14.57 -13.08
CA VAL A 419 11.85 14.72 -14.49
C VAL A 419 11.06 13.76 -15.39
N GLU A 420 10.86 12.50 -14.98
CA GLU A 420 9.99 11.54 -15.69
C GLU A 420 8.55 12.06 -15.78
N ALA A 421 8.00 12.62 -14.69
CA ALA A 421 6.66 13.18 -14.67
C ALA A 421 6.52 14.40 -15.60
N VAL A 422 7.52 15.30 -15.63
CA VAL A 422 7.58 16.40 -16.60
C VAL A 422 7.58 15.85 -18.03
N GLY A 423 8.35 14.79 -18.30
CA GLY A 423 8.36 14.15 -19.62
C GLY A 423 7.02 13.54 -20.04
N MET A 424 6.31 12.91 -19.11
CA MET A 424 4.95 12.43 -19.36
C MET A 424 3.98 13.59 -19.64
N ALA A 425 4.10 14.70 -18.90
CA ALA A 425 3.28 15.88 -19.13
C ALA A 425 3.53 16.52 -20.50
N VAL A 426 4.80 16.62 -20.92
CA VAL A 426 5.20 17.11 -22.26
C VAL A 426 4.67 16.21 -23.38
N ALA A 427 4.72 14.89 -23.20
CA ALA A 427 4.13 13.94 -24.15
C ALA A 427 2.60 14.09 -24.21
N GLY A 428 1.97 14.31 -23.05
CA GLY A 428 0.53 14.49 -22.89
C GLY A 428 -0.03 15.79 -23.48
N LEU A 429 0.80 16.78 -23.83
CA LEU A 429 0.35 18.05 -24.44
C LEU A 429 -0.45 17.86 -25.76
N ARG A 430 -0.35 16.69 -26.41
CA ARG A 430 -1.18 16.33 -27.59
C ARG A 430 -2.62 15.96 -27.23
N ASN A 431 -2.87 15.56 -25.99
CA ASN A 431 -4.20 15.21 -25.47
C ASN A 431 -4.44 15.97 -24.16
N ILE A 432 -4.73 17.27 -24.30
CA ILE A 432 -4.92 18.21 -23.19
C ILE A 432 -6.01 17.72 -22.23
N ALA A 433 -7.12 17.16 -22.72
CA ALA A 433 -8.24 16.74 -21.87
C ALA A 433 -7.81 15.64 -20.87
N THR A 434 -7.11 14.61 -21.34
CA THR A 434 -6.58 13.55 -20.47
C THR A 434 -5.48 14.08 -19.56
N LEU A 435 -4.58 14.91 -20.10
CA LEU A 435 -3.47 15.49 -19.33
C LEU A 435 -3.96 16.36 -18.15
N VAL A 436 -4.98 17.20 -18.36
CA VAL A 436 -5.58 18.02 -17.30
C VAL A 436 -6.13 17.14 -16.17
N SER A 437 -6.78 16.02 -16.50
CA SER A 437 -7.29 15.08 -15.50
C SER A 437 -6.15 14.44 -14.70
N GLU A 438 -5.09 13.99 -15.37
CA GLU A 438 -3.94 13.36 -14.73
C GLU A 438 -3.16 14.33 -13.84
N LEU A 439 -2.92 15.56 -14.31
CA LEU A 439 -2.23 16.60 -13.54
C LEU A 439 -3.06 17.07 -12.34
N ASN A 440 -4.39 17.19 -12.47
CA ASN A 440 -5.26 17.45 -11.33
C ASN A 440 -5.18 16.31 -10.30
N ALA A 441 -5.22 15.05 -10.76
CA ALA A 441 -5.09 13.90 -9.88
C ALA A 441 -3.72 13.84 -9.18
N LEU A 442 -2.65 14.21 -9.89
CA LEU A 442 -1.32 14.32 -9.32
C LEU A 442 -1.25 15.47 -8.31
N GLY A 443 -1.83 16.63 -8.62
CA GLY A 443 -1.95 17.78 -7.72
C GLY A 443 -2.67 17.46 -6.43
N MET A 444 -3.81 16.74 -6.51
CA MET A 444 -4.55 16.28 -5.33
C MET A 444 -3.69 15.44 -4.38
N ARG A 445 -2.74 14.63 -4.90
CA ARG A 445 -1.85 13.80 -4.06
C ARG A 445 -0.83 14.63 -3.28
N HIS A 446 -0.52 15.85 -3.73
CA HIS A 446 0.48 16.71 -3.08
C HIS A 446 0.02 17.22 -1.71
N VAL A 447 -1.28 17.15 -1.39
CA VAL A 447 -1.81 17.41 -0.04
C VAL A 447 -1.14 16.52 1.02
N ASN A 448 -0.81 15.28 0.67
CA ASN A 448 -0.21 14.31 1.58
C ASN A 448 1.26 14.63 1.91
N TYR A 449 1.88 15.53 1.15
CA TYR A 449 3.26 15.97 1.34
C TYR A 449 3.34 17.35 1.98
N ASN A 450 2.19 17.97 2.30
CA ASN A 450 2.10 19.31 2.91
C ASN A 450 2.89 20.38 2.14
N VAL A 451 2.88 20.27 0.81
CA VAL A 451 3.58 21.18 -0.10
C VAL A 451 2.81 22.50 -0.19
N ARG A 452 3.51 23.62 -0.05
CA ARG A 452 2.94 24.97 -0.24
C ARG A 452 2.84 25.31 -1.73
N GLU A 453 1.85 26.12 -2.09
CA GLU A 453 1.65 26.55 -3.49
C GLU A 453 2.86 27.33 -4.03
N GLU A 454 3.55 28.09 -3.18
CA GLU A 454 4.72 28.88 -3.58
C GLU A 454 5.87 28.01 -4.11
N LEU A 455 6.01 26.77 -3.63
CA LEU A 455 7.11 25.88 -4.01
C LEU A 455 7.06 25.45 -5.47
N PHE A 456 5.88 25.49 -6.11
CA PHE A 456 5.76 25.21 -7.55
C PHE A 456 6.51 26.25 -8.39
N ALA A 457 6.55 27.52 -7.96
CA ALA A 457 7.33 28.54 -8.66
C ALA A 457 8.85 28.23 -8.59
N SER A 458 9.33 27.86 -7.40
CA SER A 458 10.74 27.54 -7.17
C SER A 458 11.18 26.27 -7.93
N VAL A 459 10.29 25.28 -8.09
CA VAL A 459 10.54 24.12 -8.96
C VAL A 459 10.62 24.52 -10.44
N GLY A 460 9.79 25.45 -10.89
CA GLY A 460 9.83 25.97 -12.26
C GLY A 460 11.13 26.68 -12.60
N GLU A 461 11.62 27.51 -11.67
CA GLU A 461 12.91 28.18 -11.80
C GLU A 461 14.07 27.18 -11.78
N ALA A 462 14.04 26.18 -10.88
CA ALA A 462 15.03 25.12 -10.86
C ALA A 462 15.03 24.30 -12.18
N LEU A 463 13.86 24.04 -12.75
CA LEU A 463 13.73 23.36 -14.04
C LEU A 463 14.30 24.20 -15.18
N ALA A 464 14.03 25.51 -15.20
CA ALA A 464 14.59 26.42 -16.21
C ALA A 464 16.12 26.44 -16.17
N LEU A 465 16.72 26.53 -14.97
CA LEU A 465 18.18 26.43 -14.78
C LEU A 465 18.72 25.07 -15.27
N THR A 466 18.02 23.98 -14.94
CA THR A 466 18.41 22.64 -15.40
C THR A 466 18.37 22.50 -16.92
N LEU A 467 17.37 23.08 -17.58
CA LEU A 467 17.26 23.10 -19.04
C LEU A 467 18.36 23.97 -19.68
N GLN A 468 18.73 25.08 -19.06
CA GLN A 468 19.82 25.94 -19.50
C GLN A 468 21.18 25.23 -19.40
N ASP A 469 21.45 24.58 -18.27
CA ASP A 469 22.73 23.88 -18.06
C ASP A 469 22.85 22.61 -18.93
N SER A 470 21.72 21.99 -19.29
CA SER A 470 21.71 20.77 -20.12
C SER A 470 21.81 21.01 -21.63
N MET A 471 21.16 22.05 -22.16
CA MET A 471 21.16 22.36 -23.60
C MET A 471 22.09 23.51 -24.00
N GLY A 472 22.69 24.20 -23.03
CA GLY A 472 23.50 25.40 -23.25
C GLY A 472 22.63 26.64 -23.50
N ALA A 473 23.02 27.49 -24.45
CA ALA A 473 22.32 28.75 -24.73
C ALA A 473 20.93 28.51 -25.35
N LEU A 474 19.92 28.37 -24.48
CA LEU A 474 18.51 28.36 -24.83
C LEU A 474 18.12 29.64 -25.57
N THR A 475 17.46 29.50 -26.72
CA THR A 475 16.83 30.64 -27.40
C THR A 475 15.69 31.20 -26.54
N GLU A 476 15.43 32.50 -26.63
CA GLU A 476 14.31 33.13 -25.90
C GLU A 476 12.96 32.49 -26.26
N GLU A 477 12.79 32.02 -27.50
CA GLU A 477 11.61 31.27 -27.93
C GLU A 477 11.42 29.96 -27.14
N VAL A 478 12.49 29.19 -26.92
CA VAL A 478 12.40 27.94 -26.15
C VAL A 478 12.12 28.24 -24.68
N LYS A 479 12.73 29.29 -24.11
CA LYS A 479 12.46 29.72 -22.73
C LYS A 479 11.00 30.11 -22.53
N GLU A 480 10.44 30.94 -23.43
CA GLU A 480 9.05 31.36 -23.35
C GLU A 480 8.09 30.16 -23.55
N ALA A 481 8.43 29.24 -24.45
CA ALA A 481 7.62 28.05 -24.70
C ALA A 481 7.55 27.12 -23.48
N TRP A 482 8.69 26.87 -22.83
CA TRP A 482 8.77 26.12 -21.58
C TRP A 482 8.04 26.84 -20.45
N ALA A 483 8.17 28.16 -20.36
CA ALA A 483 7.52 28.94 -19.32
C ALA A 483 5.99 28.80 -19.40
N SER A 484 5.43 29.00 -20.59
CA SER A 484 3.99 28.85 -20.85
C SER A 484 3.49 27.43 -20.56
N SER A 485 4.27 26.40 -20.93
CA SER A 485 3.88 25.01 -20.70
C SER A 485 3.94 24.63 -19.21
N TYR A 486 4.95 25.11 -18.49
CA TYR A 486 5.09 24.89 -17.06
C TYR A 486 3.99 25.60 -16.27
N GLU A 487 3.62 26.83 -16.64
CA GLU A 487 2.49 27.56 -16.07
C GLU A 487 1.17 26.80 -16.25
N PHE A 488 0.94 26.22 -17.43
CA PHE A 488 -0.22 25.35 -17.66
C PHE A 488 -0.20 24.10 -16.75
N PHE A 489 0.95 23.42 -16.62
CA PHE A 489 1.06 22.24 -15.78
C PHE A 489 0.82 22.56 -14.30
N THR A 490 1.44 23.63 -13.82
CA THR A 490 1.32 24.10 -12.43
C THR A 490 -0.08 24.60 -12.12
N ALA A 491 -0.77 25.28 -13.04
CA ALA A 491 -2.16 25.66 -12.88
C ALA A 491 -3.06 24.44 -12.62
N CYS A 492 -2.89 23.36 -13.38
CA CYS A 492 -3.63 22.11 -13.19
C CYS A 492 -3.28 21.46 -11.83
N MET A 493 -1.99 21.42 -11.47
CA MET A 493 -1.52 20.83 -10.22
C MET A 493 -2.02 21.60 -8.99
N ILE A 494 -1.96 22.93 -9.03
CA ILE A 494 -2.43 23.82 -7.95
C ILE A 494 -3.96 23.73 -7.84
N SER A 495 -4.68 23.66 -8.96
CA SER A 495 -6.13 23.42 -8.94
C SER A 495 -6.48 22.13 -8.20
N GLY A 496 -5.81 21.02 -8.53
CA GLY A 496 -5.96 19.74 -7.82
C GLY A 496 -5.56 19.82 -6.34
N LEU A 497 -4.47 20.51 -6.00
CA LEU A 497 -4.02 20.69 -4.62
C LEU A 497 -5.03 21.48 -3.78
N ARG A 498 -5.56 22.59 -4.31
CA ARG A 498 -6.59 23.40 -3.65
C ARG A 498 -7.86 22.60 -3.42
N PHE A 499 -8.30 21.86 -4.43
CA PHE A 499 -9.45 20.97 -4.30
C PHE A 499 -9.24 19.93 -3.19
N ALA A 500 -8.04 19.35 -3.09
CA ALA A 500 -7.73 18.41 -2.02
C ALA A 500 -7.68 19.07 -0.63
N HIS A 501 -7.12 20.28 -0.51
CA HIS A 501 -7.15 21.04 0.74
C HIS A 501 -8.58 21.36 1.19
N GLU A 502 -9.43 21.80 0.27
CA GLU A 502 -10.84 22.07 0.54
C GLU A 502 -11.58 20.81 0.96
N LYS A 503 -11.37 19.69 0.23
CA LYS A 503 -11.89 18.37 0.62
C LYS A 503 -11.46 18.01 2.04
N GLN A 504 -10.18 18.17 2.38
CA GLN A 504 -9.65 17.87 3.72
C GLN A 504 -10.26 18.77 4.80
N LEU A 505 -10.47 20.05 4.50
CA LEU A 505 -11.11 21.00 5.42
C LEU A 505 -12.57 20.61 5.68
N LEU A 506 -13.33 20.24 4.64
CA LEU A 506 -14.70 19.75 4.77
C LEU A 506 -14.75 18.45 5.57
N LEU A 507 -13.86 17.49 5.30
CA LEU A 507 -13.74 16.26 6.10
C LEU A 507 -13.50 16.57 7.58
N ASN A 508 -12.57 17.49 7.88
CA ASN A 508 -12.27 17.89 9.25
C ASN A 508 -13.45 18.60 9.93
N GLN A 509 -14.20 19.43 9.21
CA GLN A 509 -15.40 20.09 9.72
C GLN A 509 -16.49 19.07 10.06
N LEU A 510 -16.77 18.15 9.16
CA LEU A 510 -17.76 17.10 9.37
C LEU A 510 -17.37 16.18 10.53
N GLN A 511 -16.09 15.81 10.63
CA GLN A 511 -15.57 15.02 11.76
C GLN A 511 -15.67 15.73 13.11
N LYS A 512 -15.50 17.06 13.15
CA LYS A 512 -15.70 17.86 14.37
C LYS A 512 -17.16 17.87 14.82
N HIS A 513 -18.10 17.90 13.88
CA HIS A 513 -19.54 17.88 14.17
C HIS A 513 -20.06 16.46 14.47
N SER A 514 -19.40 15.40 14.00
CA SER A 514 -19.73 14.00 14.30
C SER A 514 -19.02 13.44 15.53
N SER A 515 -18.10 14.21 16.14
CA SER A 515 -17.47 13.81 17.40
C SER A 515 -18.56 13.90 18.49
N PRO A 516 -18.91 12.80 19.18
CA PRO A 516 -19.93 12.86 20.21
C PRO A 516 -19.46 13.81 21.30
N ASP A 517 -20.33 14.74 21.67
CA ASP A 517 -20.22 15.46 22.94
C ASP A 517 -19.92 14.42 24.02
N THR A 518 -18.83 14.59 24.76
CA THR A 518 -18.42 13.63 25.80
C THR A 518 -19.47 13.47 26.90
N ASP A 519 -20.49 14.33 26.89
CA ASP A 519 -21.68 14.25 27.73
C ASP A 519 -22.78 13.32 27.17
N SER A 520 -22.81 13.04 25.85
CA SER A 520 -23.74 12.08 25.25
C SER A 520 -23.36 10.62 25.56
N VAL A 521 -22.07 10.35 25.77
CA VAL A 521 -21.58 9.03 26.24
C VAL A 521 -22.05 8.73 27.67
N LYS A 522 -22.34 9.76 28.48
CA LYS A 522 -22.97 9.61 29.81
C LYS A 522 -24.50 9.52 29.76
N ASN A 523 -25.13 10.01 28.69
CA ASN A 523 -26.59 9.99 28.56
C ASN A 523 -27.14 8.75 27.83
N TRP A 524 -26.27 7.95 27.20
CA TRP A 524 -26.65 6.59 26.79
C TRP A 524 -27.06 5.71 27.98
N SER A 525 -26.52 5.97 29.18
CA SER A 525 -26.89 5.26 30.41
C SER A 525 -28.22 5.69 31.05
N THR A 526 -28.90 6.73 30.57
CA THR A 526 -30.07 7.32 31.26
C THR A 526 -31.32 7.51 30.42
N SER A 527 -31.31 7.27 29.09
CA SER A 527 -32.49 7.48 28.23
C SER A 527 -33.26 6.21 27.85
N THR A 528 -33.33 5.22 28.73
CA THR A 528 -34.28 4.10 28.57
C THR A 528 -34.96 3.79 29.89
N ARG A 529 -35.76 4.74 30.37
CA ARG A 529 -36.79 4.45 31.36
C ARG A 529 -37.98 3.87 30.59
N CYS A 530 -38.12 2.55 30.63
CA CYS A 530 -39.30 1.84 30.19
C CYS A 530 -40.54 2.42 30.87
N SER A 531 -41.56 2.75 30.07
CA SER A 531 -42.94 2.82 30.54
C SER A 531 -43.40 1.39 30.79
N GLU A 532 -43.47 1.00 32.06
CA GLU A 532 -44.16 -0.22 32.48
C GLU A 532 -45.65 0.05 32.68
N ASP A 533 -46.43 -0.93 32.26
CA ASP A 533 -47.79 -1.29 32.68
C ASP A 533 -48.97 -0.35 32.40
N THR A 534 -49.86 -0.79 31.50
CA THR A 534 -51.19 -1.23 31.94
C THR A 534 -51.77 -2.31 31.01
N THR A 535 -52.35 -3.33 31.63
CA THR A 535 -52.94 -4.58 31.12
C THR A 535 -54.17 -4.43 30.20
N PRO A 536 -54.57 -5.51 29.48
CA PRO A 536 -55.68 -5.47 28.53
C PRO A 536 -57.01 -5.82 29.22
N HIS A 537 -57.99 -4.94 29.19
CA HIS A 537 -59.41 -5.29 29.37
C HIS A 537 -60.21 -4.71 28.22
N GLY A 538 -60.86 -5.60 27.48
CA GLY A 538 -61.65 -5.24 26.31
C GLY A 538 -62.92 -4.46 26.68
N ARG A 539 -63.36 -3.61 25.76
CA ARG A 539 -64.77 -3.48 25.45
C ARG A 539 -64.97 -2.90 24.06
N ALA A 540 -65.94 -3.50 23.40
CA ALA A 540 -66.36 -3.29 22.04
C ALA A 540 -67.03 -1.91 21.84
N LEU A 541 -67.00 -1.48 20.56
CA LEU A 541 -68.03 -0.72 19.84
C LEU A 541 -68.49 0.62 20.44
N SER A 542 -68.23 1.72 19.72
CA SER A 542 -69.27 2.37 18.93
C SER A 542 -68.67 3.43 18.00
N ILE A 543 -69.07 3.32 16.73
CA ILE A 543 -69.12 4.40 15.74
C ILE A 543 -70.44 5.13 16.01
N GLU A 544 -70.42 6.46 16.16
CA GLU A 544 -71.48 7.36 15.64
C GLU A 544 -70.98 8.83 15.65
N GLU A 545 -70.97 9.39 14.42
CA GLU A 545 -71.20 10.78 13.99
C GLU A 545 -70.24 11.89 14.46
N ALA A 546 -69.71 12.76 13.58
CA ALA A 546 -70.20 13.25 12.28
C ALA A 546 -69.08 13.52 11.25
#